data_AF-A0A3B5XX88-F1
#
_entry.id   AF-A0A3B5XX88-F1
#
_cell.length_a   1.000
_cell.length_b   1.000
_cell.length_c   1.000
_cell.angle_alpha   90.00
_cell.angle_beta   90.00
_cell.angle_gamma   90.00
#
_symmetry.space_group_name_H-M   'P 1'
#
loop_
_entity.id
_entity.type
_entity.pdbx_description
1 polymer ?
#
loop_
_entity_poly.entity_id
_entity_poly.type
_entity_poly.pdbx_seq_one_letter_code
_entity_poly.pdbx_strand_id
1 'polypeptide(L)'
;MSFKVVSCRMFYAPAILPLGWCLYAFDFTKKKITVLDPLIGTTGFSNESIRLHEYATGKILDGLFLCARHFYSNWPYKTERWTRDFPMIMEDNFTSEESGLCVTFLSKIFDGEKLVKSLNKENLELHRHTLLYDVMRLKDNISLVPSDVLEFIKTSFHVL
;
A
#
# COMPACT_ATOMS: atom_id res chain seq x y z
N MET A 1 -20.30 -18.56 4.22
CA MET A 1 -20.17 -17.41 3.31
C MET A 1 -18.88 -17.58 2.53
N SER A 2 -18.93 -17.70 1.21
CA SER A 2 -17.72 -17.56 0.38
C SER A 2 -17.50 -16.06 0.12
N PHE A 3 -16.33 -15.56 0.48
CA PHE A 3 -15.94 -14.18 0.17
C PHE A 3 -15.85 -14.02 -1.34
N LYS A 4 -16.57 -13.05 -1.90
CA LYS A 4 -16.56 -12.77 -3.33
C LYS A 4 -15.59 -11.63 -3.62
N VAL A 5 -14.39 -11.99 -4.06
CA VAL A 5 -13.36 -11.03 -4.49
C VAL A 5 -13.91 -10.03 -5.52
N VAL A 6 -14.81 -10.50 -6.40
CA VAL A 6 -15.53 -9.68 -7.40
C VAL A 6 -16.41 -8.57 -6.81
N SER A 7 -16.70 -8.64 -5.51
CA SER A 7 -17.53 -7.67 -4.78
C SER A 7 -16.71 -6.71 -3.92
N CYS A 8 -15.38 -6.83 -3.94
CA CYS A 8 -14.51 -5.88 -3.28
C CYS A 8 -14.56 -4.53 -3.98
N ARG A 9 -14.75 -3.46 -3.19
CA ARG A 9 -14.59 -2.08 -3.69
C ARG A 9 -13.13 -1.77 -4.00
N MET A 10 -12.24 -2.09 -3.05
CA MET A 10 -10.83 -1.72 -3.11
C MET A 10 -9.95 -2.93 -3.41
N PHE A 11 -8.94 -2.72 -4.24
CA PHE A 11 -7.82 -3.64 -4.41
C PHE A 11 -6.52 -2.87 -4.29
N TYR A 12 -5.62 -3.35 -3.43
CA TYR A 12 -4.35 -2.72 -3.13
C TYR A 12 -3.22 -3.49 -3.81
N ALA A 13 -2.39 -2.80 -4.57
CA ALA A 13 -1.23 -3.39 -5.24
C ALA A 13 0.04 -2.62 -4.86
N PRO A 14 0.84 -3.16 -3.92
CA PRO A 14 2.23 -2.75 -3.76
C PRO A 14 2.99 -3.00 -5.06
N ALA A 15 3.86 -2.07 -5.45
CA ALA A 15 4.73 -2.22 -6.61
C ALA A 15 6.11 -1.63 -6.34
N ILE A 16 7.13 -2.23 -6.96
CA ILE A 16 8.49 -1.71 -6.96
C ILE A 16 8.72 -0.96 -8.27
N LEU A 17 9.06 0.32 -8.16
CA LEU A 17 9.56 1.17 -9.24
C LEU A 17 11.07 1.36 -9.07
N PRO A 18 11.79 1.93 -10.06
CA PRO A 18 13.24 2.11 -9.97
C PRO A 18 13.72 2.86 -8.72
N LEU A 19 12.91 3.78 -8.19
CA LEU A 19 13.24 4.55 -7.00
C LEU A 19 12.87 3.84 -5.69
N GLY A 20 11.97 2.85 -5.71
CA GLY A 20 11.55 2.10 -4.54
C GLY A 20 10.07 1.69 -4.59
N TRP A 21 9.50 1.42 -3.43
CA TRP A 21 8.14 0.91 -3.30
C TRP A 21 7.09 2.01 -3.35
N CYS A 22 5.97 1.72 -4.01
CA CYS A 22 4.75 2.52 -4.00
C CYS A 22 3.52 1.63 -3.81
N LEU A 23 2.36 2.24 -3.53
CA LEU A 23 1.09 1.55 -3.35
C LEU A 23 0.04 2.13 -4.30
N TYR A 24 -0.65 1.26 -5.02
CA TYR A 24 -1.81 1.62 -5.82
C TYR A 24 -3.09 1.12 -5.17
N ALA A 25 -4.05 2.02 -4.97
CA ALA A 25 -5.36 1.68 -4.47
C ALA A 25 -6.38 1.79 -5.63
N PHE A 26 -6.83 0.64 -6.13
CA PHE A 26 -7.82 0.54 -7.19
C PHE A 26 -9.22 0.52 -6.57
N ASP A 27 -9.98 1.61 -6.77
CA ASP A 27 -11.39 1.69 -6.41
C ASP A 27 -12.23 1.31 -7.62
N PHE A 28 -12.75 0.10 -7.61
CA PHE A 28 -13.56 -0.41 -8.70
C PHE A 28 -14.97 0.17 -8.76
N THR A 29 -15.50 0.65 -7.63
CA THR A 29 -16.80 1.31 -7.59
C THR A 29 -16.71 2.68 -8.25
N LYS A 30 -15.64 3.43 -7.96
CA LYS A 30 -15.39 4.76 -8.54
C LYS A 30 -14.63 4.72 -9.87
N LYS A 31 -14.08 3.58 -10.27
CA LYS A 31 -13.17 3.41 -11.43
C LYS A 31 -12.00 4.38 -11.36
N LYS A 32 -11.37 4.44 -10.18
CA LYS A 32 -10.32 5.39 -9.85
C LYS A 32 -9.12 4.66 -9.26
N ILE A 33 -7.92 5.09 -9.61
CA ILE A 33 -6.68 4.58 -9.03
C ILE A 33 -6.04 5.71 -8.23
N THR A 34 -5.89 5.53 -6.92
CA THR A 34 -5.13 6.47 -6.10
C THR A 34 -3.68 5.99 -6.02
N VAL A 35 -2.76 6.86 -6.43
CA VAL A 35 -1.32 6.63 -6.40
C VAL A 35 -0.76 7.11 -5.06
N LEU A 36 -0.29 6.17 -4.25
CA LEU A 36 0.28 6.44 -2.93
C LEU A 36 1.77 6.08 -2.99
N ASP A 37 2.60 7.02 -3.45
CA ASP A 37 4.04 6.84 -3.56
C ASP A 37 4.75 7.68 -2.48
N PRO A 38 5.48 7.06 -1.52
CA PRO A 38 6.18 7.73 -0.43
C PRO A 38 7.44 8.50 -0.87
N LEU A 39 7.92 8.31 -2.10
CA LEU A 39 9.18 8.89 -2.60
C LEU A 39 8.99 10.18 -3.40
N ILE A 40 7.76 10.58 -3.63
CA ILE A 40 7.42 11.83 -4.32
C ILE A 40 7.84 13.06 -3.50
N GLY A 41 7.98 12.90 -2.19
CA GLY A 41 8.37 13.95 -1.27
C GLY A 41 7.33 15.06 -1.15
N THR A 42 7.73 16.16 -0.50
CA THR A 42 6.85 17.33 -0.27
C THR A 42 6.63 18.21 -1.50
N THR A 43 7.39 17.98 -2.58
CA THR A 43 7.30 18.74 -3.83
C THR A 43 6.21 18.24 -4.79
N GLY A 44 5.67 17.05 -4.54
CA GLY A 44 4.63 16.46 -5.36
C GLY A 44 5.11 15.86 -6.67
N PHE A 45 4.16 15.32 -7.43
CA PHE A 45 4.43 14.52 -8.61
C PHE A 45 4.91 15.38 -9.78
N SER A 46 6.10 15.05 -10.31
CA SER A 46 6.57 15.58 -11.58
C SER A 46 5.82 14.93 -12.75
N ASN A 47 5.78 15.58 -13.92
CA ASN A 47 5.20 14.99 -15.13
C ASN A 47 5.83 13.64 -15.52
N GLU A 48 7.10 13.44 -15.21
CA GLU A 48 7.79 12.16 -15.46
C GLU A 48 7.29 11.08 -14.50
N SER A 49 7.18 11.38 -13.20
CA SER A 49 6.64 10.45 -12.22
C SER A 49 5.18 10.06 -12.53
N ILE A 50 4.35 11.03 -12.95
CA ILE A 50 2.97 10.78 -13.37
C ILE A 50 2.94 9.75 -14.51
N ARG A 51 3.72 9.97 -15.58
CA ARG A 51 3.76 9.04 -16.72
C ARG A 51 4.22 7.64 -16.31
N LEU A 52 5.20 7.54 -15.41
CA LEU A 52 5.68 6.25 -14.90
C LEU A 52 4.56 5.50 -14.17
N HIS A 53 3.83 6.18 -13.28
CA HIS A 53 2.71 5.59 -12.55
C HIS A 53 1.52 5.27 -13.48
N GLU A 54 1.21 6.11 -14.46
CA GLU A 54 0.17 5.84 -15.44
C GLU A 54 0.45 4.55 -16.22
N TYR A 55 1.70 4.38 -16.66
CA TYR A 55 2.15 3.16 -17.32
C TYR A 55 2.04 1.94 -16.40
N ALA A 56 2.61 2.01 -15.20
CA ALA A 56 2.60 0.90 -14.24
C ALA A 56 1.19 0.46 -13.85
N THR A 57 0.34 1.43 -13.48
CA THR A 57 -1.06 1.18 -13.12
C THR A 57 -1.88 0.64 -14.29
N GLY A 58 -1.60 1.07 -15.52
CA GLY A 58 -2.20 0.51 -16.72
C GLY A 58 -1.89 -0.98 -16.88
N LYS A 59 -0.62 -1.37 -16.75
CA LYS A 59 -0.20 -2.78 -16.82
C LYS A 59 -0.84 -3.65 -15.74
N ILE A 60 -0.89 -3.14 -14.51
CA ILE A 60 -1.53 -3.86 -13.39
C ILE A 60 -3.03 -4.02 -13.65
N LEU A 61 -3.70 -2.97 -14.11
CA LEU A 61 -5.14 -3.01 -14.40
C LEU A 61 -5.46 -4.00 -15.53
N ASP A 62 -4.68 -4.00 -16.61
CA ASP A 62 -4.83 -4.96 -17.72
C ASP A 62 -4.68 -6.41 -17.22
N GLY A 63 -3.65 -6.67 -16.41
CA GLY A 63 -3.43 -7.98 -15.78
C GLY A 63 -4.57 -8.38 -14.86
N LEU A 64 -5.07 -7.45 -14.06
CA LEU A 64 -6.20 -7.68 -13.16
C LEU A 64 -7.48 -8.02 -13.93
N PHE A 65 -7.75 -7.35 -15.05
CA PHE A 65 -8.89 -7.68 -15.92
C PHE A 65 -8.71 -9.00 -16.66
N LEU A 66 -7.49 -9.38 -17.04
CA LEU A 66 -7.21 -10.69 -17.59
C LEU A 66 -7.53 -11.79 -16.56
N CYS A 67 -7.04 -11.65 -15.34
CA CYS A 67 -7.35 -12.55 -14.23
C CYS A 67 -8.85 -12.58 -13.94
N ALA A 68 -9.49 -11.42 -13.88
CA ALA A 68 -10.93 -11.31 -13.62
C ALA A 68 -11.75 -12.11 -14.63
N ARG A 69 -11.46 -11.96 -15.93
CA ARG A 69 -12.14 -12.71 -17.00
C ARG A 69 -11.90 -14.21 -16.93
N HIS A 70 -10.72 -14.64 -16.54
CA HIS A 70 -10.38 -16.07 -16.48
C HIS A 70 -11.03 -16.77 -15.28
N PHE A 71 -11.06 -16.11 -14.12
CA PHE A 71 -11.51 -16.72 -12.87
C PHE A 71 -12.95 -16.38 -12.48
N TYR A 72 -13.55 -15.33 -13.05
CA TYR A 72 -14.84 -14.81 -12.61
C TYR A 72 -15.75 -14.39 -13.78
N SER A 73 -16.66 -15.29 -14.16
CA SER A 73 -17.62 -15.07 -15.25
C SER A 73 -18.57 -13.88 -15.04
N ASN A 74 -18.79 -13.49 -13.79
CA ASN A 74 -19.80 -12.48 -13.40
C ASN A 74 -19.15 -11.18 -12.88
N TRP A 75 -17.88 -10.94 -13.19
CA TRP A 75 -17.20 -9.72 -12.74
C TRP A 75 -17.81 -8.49 -13.44
N PRO A 76 -18.43 -7.53 -12.72
CA PRO A 76 -19.33 -6.53 -13.30
C PRO A 76 -18.66 -5.36 -14.05
N TYR A 77 -17.36 -5.42 -14.40
CA TYR A 77 -16.67 -4.24 -14.92
C TYR A 77 -16.56 -4.19 -16.43
N LYS A 78 -16.98 -3.04 -16.95
CA LYS A 78 -16.68 -2.58 -18.30
C LYS A 78 -15.29 -1.94 -18.28
N THR A 79 -14.49 -2.17 -19.32
CA THR A 79 -13.15 -1.59 -19.55
C THR A 79 -13.18 -0.09 -19.87
N GLU A 80 -14.15 0.63 -19.28
CA GLU A 80 -14.35 2.07 -19.45
C GLU A 80 -13.17 2.86 -18.87
N ARG A 81 -13.12 4.16 -19.13
CA ARG A 81 -12.00 5.02 -18.74
C ARG A 81 -11.85 5.07 -17.20
N TRP A 82 -10.70 4.60 -16.72
CA TRP A 82 -10.28 4.77 -15.33
C TRP A 82 -9.53 6.10 -15.16
N THR A 83 -9.81 6.80 -14.07
CA THR A 83 -9.06 8.01 -13.68
C THR A 83 -7.96 7.67 -12.67
N ARG A 84 -7.00 8.58 -12.52
CA ARG A 84 -5.89 8.46 -11.58
C ARG A 84 -5.79 9.73 -10.74
N ASP A 85 -5.67 9.53 -9.43
CA ASP A 85 -5.46 10.59 -8.46
C ASP A 85 -4.02 10.51 -7.93
N PHE A 86 -3.39 11.68 -7.83
CA PHE A 86 -2.02 11.86 -7.36
C PHE A 86 -2.00 12.76 -6.12
N PRO A 87 -2.50 12.27 -4.97
CA PRO A 87 -2.58 13.09 -3.75
C PRO A 87 -1.21 13.36 -3.14
N MET A 88 -1.07 14.53 -2.51
CA MET A 88 0.01 14.80 -1.55
C MET A 88 -0.32 14.10 -0.23
N ILE A 89 0.53 13.16 0.18
CA ILE A 89 0.21 12.23 1.29
C ILE A 89 1.22 12.25 2.45
N MET A 90 2.31 13.01 2.32
CA MET A 90 3.42 12.99 3.27
C MET A 90 3.77 14.38 3.80
N GLU A 91 4.24 14.38 5.05
CA GLU A 91 4.77 15.56 5.74
C GLU A 91 6.30 15.59 5.69
N ASP A 92 6.93 14.40 5.59
CA ASP A 92 8.38 14.20 5.56
C ASP A 92 8.84 13.57 4.23
N ASN A 93 10.14 13.69 3.94
CA ASN A 93 10.79 12.96 2.86
C ASN A 93 11.24 11.57 3.32
N PHE A 94 11.09 10.57 2.46
CA PHE A 94 11.48 9.18 2.72
C PHE A 94 12.51 8.69 1.71
N THR A 95 13.35 7.77 2.14
CA THR A 95 14.35 7.13 1.27
C THR A 95 13.76 5.89 0.60
N SER A 96 14.45 5.43 -0.46
CA SER A 96 14.14 4.16 -1.12
C SER A 96 14.09 2.98 -0.13
N GLU A 97 14.98 2.95 0.86
CA GLU A 97 15.07 1.89 1.87
C GLU A 97 13.85 1.90 2.81
N GLU A 98 13.31 3.07 3.11
CA GLU A 98 12.12 3.23 3.96
C GLU A 98 10.82 2.95 3.22
N SER A 99 10.81 3.11 1.88
CA SER A 99 9.61 3.06 1.05
C SER A 99 8.77 1.79 1.23
N GLY A 100 9.42 0.64 1.44
CA GLY A 100 8.72 -0.63 1.68
C GLY A 100 7.89 -0.60 2.96
N LEU A 101 8.45 -0.06 4.05
CA LEU A 101 7.73 0.13 5.30
C LEU A 101 6.60 1.14 5.12
N CYS A 102 6.84 2.24 4.42
CA CYS A 102 5.81 3.24 4.10
C CYS A 102 4.62 2.61 3.39
N VAL A 103 4.85 1.74 2.40
CA VAL A 103 3.76 1.06 1.67
C VAL A 103 2.92 0.16 2.59
N THR A 104 3.55 -0.54 3.54
CA THR A 104 2.79 -1.33 4.54
C THR A 104 2.00 -0.45 5.51
N PHE A 105 2.48 0.75 5.83
CA PHE A 105 1.74 1.72 6.62
C PHE A 105 0.54 2.25 5.83
N LEU A 106 0.78 2.71 4.60
CA LEU A 106 -0.23 3.27 3.72
C LEU A 106 -1.37 2.27 3.45
N SER A 107 -1.06 0.98 3.27
CA SER A 107 -2.08 -0.05 3.06
C SER A 107 -2.97 -0.28 4.28
N LYS A 108 -2.49 0.02 5.49
CA LYS A 108 -3.23 -0.10 6.74
C LYS A 108 -4.08 1.13 7.04
N ILE A 109 -3.61 2.33 6.67
CA ILE A 109 -4.20 3.60 7.09
C ILE A 109 -4.99 4.34 6.00
N PHE A 110 -4.91 3.93 4.74
CA PHE A 110 -5.75 4.48 3.67
C PHE A 110 -7.13 3.82 3.67
N ASP A 111 -8.18 4.59 3.92
CA ASP A 111 -9.56 4.10 4.06
C ASP A 111 -10.32 3.95 2.73
N GLY A 112 -9.66 4.21 1.60
CA GLY A 112 -10.26 4.26 0.27
C GLY A 112 -10.58 5.67 -0.23
N GLU A 113 -10.51 6.67 0.64
CA GLU A 113 -10.68 8.09 0.31
C GLU A 113 -9.46 8.91 0.71
N LYS A 114 -8.96 8.70 1.93
CA LYS A 114 -7.89 9.49 2.53
C LYS A 114 -7.05 8.65 3.49
N LEU A 115 -5.93 9.23 3.90
CA LEU A 115 -5.15 8.71 5.00
C LEU A 115 -5.81 9.08 6.34
N VAL A 116 -6.05 8.07 7.18
CA VAL A 116 -6.59 8.28 8.55
C VAL A 116 -5.53 8.88 9.48
N LYS A 117 -4.25 8.68 9.16
CA LYS A 117 -3.08 9.29 9.83
C LYS A 117 -2.11 9.79 8.77
N SER A 118 -1.40 10.88 9.04
CA SER A 118 -0.37 11.36 8.09
C SER A 118 0.82 10.40 8.03
N LEU A 119 1.44 10.32 6.85
CA LEU A 119 2.72 9.64 6.69
C LEU A 119 3.85 10.60 7.10
N ASN A 120 4.39 10.38 8.30
CA ASN A 120 5.54 11.09 8.87
C ASN A 120 6.45 10.10 9.61
N LYS A 121 7.66 10.52 9.99
CA LYS A 121 8.66 9.64 10.63
C LYS A 121 8.17 9.03 11.93
N GLU A 122 7.48 9.79 12.77
CA GLU A 122 6.95 9.32 14.06
C GLU A 122 5.94 8.18 13.89
N ASN A 123 4.93 8.39 13.03
CA ASN A 123 3.93 7.36 12.73
C ASN A 123 4.54 6.13 12.06
N LEU A 124 5.54 6.34 11.19
CA LEU A 124 6.25 5.24 10.53
C LEU A 124 7.04 4.39 11.53
N GLU A 125 7.70 5.01 12.51
CA GLU A 125 8.41 4.28 13.56
C GLU A 125 7.44 3.49 14.45
N LEU A 126 6.31 4.07 14.87
CA LEU A 126 5.31 3.31 15.61
C LEU A 126 4.76 2.12 14.80
N HIS A 127 4.56 2.32 13.49
CA HIS A 127 4.17 1.25 12.58
C HIS A 127 5.24 0.17 12.43
N ARG A 128 6.54 0.53 12.40
CA ARG A 128 7.66 -0.42 12.40
C ARG A 128 7.56 -1.40 13.57
N HIS A 129 7.38 -0.88 14.78
CA HIS A 129 7.24 -1.68 15.99
C HIS A 129 6.00 -2.58 15.95
N THR A 130 4.87 -2.02 15.52
CA THR A 130 3.61 -2.76 15.40
C THR A 130 3.71 -3.88 14.37
N LEU A 131 4.30 -3.59 13.21
CA LEU A 131 4.49 -4.57 12.13
C LEU A 131 5.42 -5.70 12.57
N LEU A 132 6.53 -5.38 13.25
CA LEU A 132 7.44 -6.38 13.79
C LEU A 132 6.73 -7.30 14.80
N TYR A 133 5.97 -6.70 15.73
CA TYR A 133 5.14 -7.45 16.67
C TYR A 133 4.12 -8.36 15.96
N ASP A 134 3.42 -7.83 14.95
CA ASP A 134 2.44 -8.56 14.17
C ASP A 134 3.06 -9.73 13.39
N VAL A 135 4.24 -9.54 12.79
CA VAL A 135 4.97 -10.58 12.07
C VAL A 135 5.43 -11.68 13.02
N MET A 136 5.96 -11.33 14.20
CA MET A 136 6.47 -12.31 15.15
C MET A 136 5.41 -13.22 15.74
N ARG A 137 4.18 -12.74 15.87
CA ARG A 137 3.04 -13.53 16.38
C ARG A 137 2.31 -14.32 15.30
N LEU A 138 2.77 -14.28 14.04
CA LEU A 138 2.18 -15.10 12.98
C LEU A 138 2.31 -16.58 13.36
N LYS A 139 1.18 -17.28 13.25
CA LYS A 139 1.13 -18.72 13.48
C LYS A 139 2.07 -19.41 12.47
N ASP A 140 2.73 -20.46 12.92
CA ASP A 140 3.63 -21.30 12.12
C ASP A 140 4.92 -20.57 11.68
N ASN A 141 5.30 -19.49 12.37
CA ASN A 141 6.65 -18.94 12.29
C ASN A 141 7.69 -20.00 12.67
N ILE A 142 8.56 -20.31 11.73
CA ILE A 142 9.63 -21.32 11.88
C ILE A 142 10.88 -20.76 12.56
N SER A 143 11.09 -19.44 12.54
CA SER A 143 12.21 -18.82 13.24
C SER A 143 11.89 -18.68 14.72
N LEU A 144 12.85 -19.06 15.57
CA LEU A 144 12.83 -18.61 16.96
C LEU A 144 12.89 -17.08 16.98
N VAL A 145 12.08 -16.47 17.83
CA VAL A 145 12.16 -15.05 18.09
C VAL A 145 13.51 -14.76 18.76
N PRO A 146 14.36 -13.90 18.18
CA PRO A 146 15.61 -13.49 18.83
C PRO A 146 15.37 -12.80 20.17
N SER A 147 16.21 -13.07 21.18
CA SER A 147 16.02 -12.57 22.55
C SER A 147 16.12 -11.05 22.67
N ASP A 148 17.00 -10.44 21.89
CA ASP A 148 17.17 -8.99 21.73
C ASP A 148 15.89 -8.33 21.17
N VAL A 149 15.20 -9.00 20.24
CA VAL A 149 13.93 -8.50 19.70
C VAL A 149 12.81 -8.54 20.75
N LEU A 150 12.79 -9.53 21.63
CA LEU A 150 11.83 -9.58 22.74
C LEU A 150 12.05 -8.45 23.75
N GLU A 151 13.30 -8.12 24.06
CA GLU A 151 13.63 -6.99 24.94
C GLU A 151 13.22 -5.66 24.32
N PHE A 152 13.49 -5.48 23.02
CA PHE A 152 13.06 -4.30 22.26
C PHE A 152 11.53 -4.12 22.27
N ILE A 153 10.76 -5.19 22.02
CA ILE A 153 9.30 -5.11 22.07
C ILE A 153 8.83 -4.73 23.48
N LYS A 154 9.39 -5.32 24.54
CA LYS A 154 8.98 -4.98 25.91
C LYS A 154 9.16 -3.49 26.19
N THR A 155 10.28 -2.90 25.80
CA THR A 155 10.54 -1.47 26.03
C THR A 155 9.70 -0.56 25.14
N SER A 156 9.45 -0.92 23.87
CA SER A 156 8.66 -0.11 22.94
C SER A 156 7.17 -0.02 23.30
N PHE A 157 6.60 -1.02 23.98
CA PHE A 157 5.18 -1.03 24.38
C PHE A 157 4.92 -0.61 25.83
N HIS A 158 5.94 -0.25 26.61
CA HIS A 158 5.77 0.32 27.96
C HIS A 158 5.46 1.83 27.99
N VAL A 159 5.33 2.46 26.82
CA VAL A 159 5.10 3.91 26.65
C VAL A 159 3.69 4.22 26.11
N LEU A 160 2.81 3.22 26.01
CA LEU A 160 1.38 3.37 25.71
C LEU A 160 0.54 3.21 26.98
#